data_AF-A0A4Q0I2M6-F1
#
_entry.id   AF-A0A4Q0I2M6-F1
#
_cell.length_a   1.000
_cell.length_b   1.000
_cell.length_c   1.000
_cell.angle_alpha   90.00
_cell.angle_beta   90.00
_cell.angle_gamma   90.00
#
_symmetry.space_group_name_H-M   'P 1'
#
loop_
_entity.id
_entity.type
_entity.pdbx_description
1 polymer ?
#
loop_
_entity_poly.entity_id
_entity_poly.type
_entity_poly.pdbx_seq_one_letter_code
_entity_poly.pdbx_strand_id
1 'polypeptide(L)'
;MSSLSNEPFKSQELEKKDNRSRLKKFIDIYTDKFTNIVLLNLMSIILNLPAILIAFFFSSYFFTNDKELLSLNYYIGYITISLLVCVPIVTVGPFQAGFTYILRNFAREEHAFILSDFVKQSKKNWKQSLMVSLIDIAITAVLLYELNFFRAQTSIIGIAVYCLVLLEFVFFSIMHMYIYQIMVTINLTVLQVYKNAFILTIINFIKNFFVYLLCLGLIILLSIFLPVGILGFAFLSSATIGLIINYHAHTAVKKYLIDPTNT
;
A
#
# COMPACT_ATOMS: atom_id res chain seq x y z
N MET A 1 -39.48 -41.12 17.75
CA MET A 1 -39.40 -39.78 18.36
C MET A 1 -37.93 -39.39 18.40
N SER A 2 -37.48 -38.70 17.35
CA SER A 2 -37.09 -37.26 17.33
C SER A 2 -35.76 -37.03 18.06
N SER A 3 -34.68 -36.55 17.46
CA SER A 3 -34.56 -35.61 16.33
C SER A 3 -33.15 -35.70 15.71
N LEU A 4 -33.10 -35.98 14.41
CA LEU A 4 -32.08 -35.43 13.53
C LEU A 4 -32.45 -33.96 13.26
N SER A 5 -31.58 -33.00 13.56
CA SER A 5 -31.66 -31.67 12.95
C SER A 5 -30.34 -30.90 13.04
N ASN A 6 -29.63 -30.92 11.91
CA ASN A 6 -29.14 -29.73 11.20
C ASN A 6 -28.14 -28.79 11.89
N GLU A 7 -26.85 -29.15 11.96
CA GLU A 7 -25.74 -28.17 11.99
C GLU A 7 -24.46 -28.57 11.21
N PRO A 8 -24.55 -29.10 9.98
CA PRO A 8 -23.46 -28.87 9.01
C PRO A 8 -23.92 -28.19 7.71
N PHE A 9 -25.24 -28.07 7.50
CA PHE A 9 -25.79 -27.64 6.22
C PHE A 9 -25.68 -26.12 5.96
N LYS A 10 -25.65 -25.31 7.03
CA LYS A 10 -25.69 -23.84 6.91
C LYS A 10 -24.37 -23.20 6.47
N SER A 11 -23.24 -23.90 6.63
CA SER A 11 -21.92 -23.44 6.18
C SER A 11 -21.59 -23.82 4.73
N GLN A 12 -22.29 -24.81 4.16
CA GLN A 12 -22.05 -25.28 2.79
C GLN A 12 -22.96 -24.61 1.74
N GLU A 13 -24.06 -23.96 2.14
CA GLU A 13 -25.01 -23.33 1.21
C GLU A 13 -24.72 -21.86 0.83
N LEU A 14 -23.65 -21.23 1.37
CA LEU A 14 -23.29 -19.85 1.04
C LEU A 14 -22.08 -19.71 0.11
N GLU A 15 -21.40 -20.80 -0.26
CA GLU A 15 -20.42 -20.77 -1.35
C GLU A 15 -21.14 -20.85 -2.70
N LYS A 16 -22.04 -19.90 -2.94
CA LYS A 16 -22.57 -19.65 -4.28
C LYS A 16 -21.36 -19.35 -5.14
N LYS A 17 -21.01 -20.26 -6.06
CA LYS A 17 -19.85 -20.13 -6.96
C LYS A 17 -19.96 -18.78 -7.67
N ASP A 18 -19.22 -17.80 -7.16
CA ASP A 18 -19.31 -16.43 -7.62
C ASP A 18 -18.58 -16.34 -8.96
N ASN A 19 -19.37 -16.42 -10.03
CA ASN A 19 -18.94 -16.46 -11.43
C ASN A 19 -18.45 -15.10 -11.97
N ARG A 20 -18.43 -14.03 -11.17
CA ARG A 20 -17.91 -12.73 -11.62
C ARG A 20 -16.41 -12.81 -11.90
N SER A 21 -15.94 -12.12 -12.95
CA SER A 21 -14.51 -11.95 -13.19
C SER A 21 -13.87 -11.14 -12.06
N ARG A 22 -12.56 -11.32 -11.82
CA ARG A 22 -11.85 -10.58 -10.77
C ARG A 22 -12.00 -9.07 -10.90
N LEU A 23 -11.93 -8.55 -12.13
CA LEU A 23 -12.13 -7.13 -12.39
C LEU A 23 -13.56 -6.68 -12.05
N LYS A 24 -14.57 -7.46 -12.42
CA LYS A 24 -15.97 -7.14 -12.09
C LYS A 24 -16.19 -7.10 -10.58
N LYS A 25 -15.66 -8.08 -9.84
CA LYS A 25 -15.71 -8.09 -8.37
C LYS A 25 -15.04 -6.84 -7.78
N PHE A 26 -13.86 -6.48 -8.27
CA PHE A 26 -13.17 -5.27 -7.81
C PHE A 26 -14.01 -4.00 -8.07
N ILE A 27 -14.60 -3.86 -9.26
CA ILE A 27 -15.45 -2.72 -9.60
C ILE A 27 -16.68 -2.67 -8.69
N ASP A 28 -17.38 -3.79 -8.50
CA ASP A 28 -18.54 -3.88 -7.62
C ASP A 28 -18.18 -3.45 -6.18
N ILE A 29 -17.07 -3.97 -5.63
CA ILE A 29 -16.56 -3.56 -4.31
C ILE A 29 -16.29 -2.05 -4.26
N TYR A 30 -15.63 -1.52 -5.28
CA TYR A 30 -15.25 -0.12 -5.34
C TYR A 30 -16.47 0.80 -5.37
N THR A 31 -17.47 0.47 -6.19
CA THR A 31 -18.70 1.26 -6.31
C THR A 31 -19.57 1.15 -5.07
N ASP A 32 -19.74 -0.06 -4.52
CA ASP A 32 -20.57 -0.30 -3.34
C ASP A 32 -20.01 0.36 -2.07
N LYS A 33 -18.68 0.52 -2.00
CA LYS A 33 -17.97 1.13 -0.88
C LYS A 33 -17.46 2.54 -1.20
N PHE A 34 -17.89 3.18 -2.28
CA PHE A 34 -17.32 4.45 -2.74
C PHE A 34 -17.27 5.53 -1.65
N THR A 35 -18.40 5.79 -0.96
CA THR A 35 -18.46 6.78 0.14
C THR A 35 -17.49 6.44 1.29
N ASN A 36 -17.35 5.14 1.58
CA ASN A 36 -16.45 4.66 2.61
C ASN A 36 -14.98 4.80 2.20
N ILE A 37 -14.66 4.62 0.92
CA ILE A 37 -13.33 4.86 0.35
C ILE A 37 -12.97 6.34 0.46
N VAL A 38 -13.90 7.24 0.12
CA VAL A 38 -13.70 8.70 0.29
C VAL A 38 -13.47 9.06 1.76
N LEU A 39 -14.30 8.55 2.67
CA LEU A 39 -14.13 8.77 4.11
C LEU A 39 -12.76 8.28 4.60
N LEU A 40 -12.36 7.09 4.19
CA LEU A 40 -11.07 6.51 4.57
C LEU A 40 -9.89 7.32 4.01
N ASN A 41 -10.03 7.88 2.80
CA ASN A 41 -9.02 8.75 2.23
C ASN A 41 -8.89 10.06 3.02
N LEU A 42 -10.00 10.68 3.45
CA LEU A 42 -9.97 11.86 4.31
C LEU A 42 -9.29 11.56 5.66
N MET A 43 -9.56 10.39 6.25
CA MET A 43 -8.84 9.93 7.44
C MET A 43 -7.33 9.80 7.17
N SER A 44 -6.94 9.33 5.98
CA SER A 44 -5.53 9.24 5.57
C SER A 44 -4.84 10.59 5.57
N ILE A 45 -5.46 11.62 4.99
CA ILE A 45 -4.87 12.97 4.96
C ILE A 45 -4.61 13.50 6.36
N ILE A 46 -5.56 13.32 7.28
CA ILE A 46 -5.47 13.87 8.64
C ILE A 46 -4.48 13.07 9.49
N LEU A 47 -4.63 11.75 9.51
CA LEU A 47 -3.88 10.88 10.44
C LEU A 47 -2.48 10.52 9.93
N ASN A 48 -2.24 10.63 8.63
CA ASN A 48 -0.95 10.41 8.01
C ASN A 48 -0.18 11.73 7.74
N LEU A 49 -0.68 12.88 8.26
CA LEU A 49 -0.06 14.19 8.05
C LEU A 49 1.44 14.24 8.41
N PRO A 50 1.92 13.65 9.54
CA PRO A 50 3.35 13.60 9.82
C PRO A 50 4.16 12.89 8.72
N ALA A 51 3.62 11.81 8.16
CA ALA A 51 4.28 11.09 7.09
C ALA A 51 4.29 11.89 5.78
N ILE A 52 3.22 12.64 5.48
CA ILE A 52 3.18 13.56 4.33
C ILE A 52 4.27 14.64 4.46
N LEU A 53 4.49 15.19 5.66
CA LEU A 53 5.55 16.17 5.91
C LEU A 53 6.95 15.56 5.76
N ILE A 54 7.16 14.33 6.25
CA ILE A 54 8.43 13.60 6.06
C ILE A 54 8.66 13.31 4.57
N ALA A 55 7.63 12.86 3.85
CA ALA A 55 7.69 12.63 2.41
C ALA A 55 7.96 13.92 1.64
N PHE A 56 7.42 15.06 2.08
CA PHE A 56 7.74 16.36 1.51
C PHE A 56 9.22 16.69 1.69
N PHE A 57 9.76 16.54 2.91
CA PHE A 57 11.19 16.71 3.18
C PHE A 57 12.05 15.80 2.27
N PHE A 58 11.68 14.53 2.13
CA PHE A 58 12.36 13.60 1.24
C PHE A 58 12.27 13.98 -0.24
N SER A 59 11.12 14.48 -0.70
CA SER A 59 10.99 14.94 -2.08
C SER A 59 11.87 16.15 -2.41
N SER A 60 12.18 16.98 -1.41
CA SER A 60 13.01 18.17 -1.59
C SER A 60 14.44 17.86 -2.07
N TYR A 61 14.96 16.65 -1.81
CA TYR A 61 16.26 16.22 -2.35
C TYR A 61 16.29 16.19 -3.88
N PHE A 62 15.14 16.00 -4.52
CA PHE A 62 15.05 15.93 -5.98
C PHE A 62 14.78 17.29 -6.65
N PHE A 63 14.51 18.34 -5.86
CA PHE A 63 14.19 19.66 -6.39
C PHE A 63 15.42 20.33 -7.02
N THR A 64 15.16 21.13 -8.04
CA THR A 64 16.14 22.06 -8.61
C THR A 64 16.06 23.40 -7.89
N ASN A 65 17.20 24.08 -7.78
CA ASN A 65 17.28 25.44 -7.23
C ASN A 65 16.91 26.52 -8.26
N ASP A 66 16.70 26.12 -9.52
CA ASP A 66 16.30 27.03 -10.59
C ASP A 66 14.85 27.49 -10.40
N LYS A 67 14.67 28.82 -10.27
CA LYS A 67 13.35 29.44 -10.08
C LYS A 67 12.47 29.33 -11.32
N GLU A 68 13.04 29.25 -12.52
CA GLU A 68 12.28 29.09 -13.75
C GLU A 68 11.64 27.69 -13.85
N LEU A 69 12.21 26.71 -13.13
CA LEU A 69 11.75 25.32 -13.08
C LEU A 69 10.88 25.01 -11.84
N LEU A 70 10.30 26.03 -11.20
CA LEU A 70 9.48 25.85 -10.00
C LEU A 70 8.28 24.89 -10.23
N SER A 71 7.65 24.94 -11.40
CA SER A 71 6.54 24.04 -11.75
C SER A 71 6.97 22.56 -11.78
N LEU A 72 8.20 22.29 -12.21
CA LEU A 72 8.78 20.95 -12.21
C LEU A 72 9.00 20.44 -10.78
N ASN A 73 9.42 21.30 -9.85
CA ASN A 73 9.55 20.93 -8.43
C ASN A 73 8.19 20.53 -7.82
N TYR A 74 7.12 21.25 -8.14
CA TYR A 74 5.77 20.86 -7.68
C TYR A 74 5.33 19.51 -8.26
N TYR A 75 5.64 19.25 -9.53
CA TYR A 75 5.33 17.97 -10.19
C TYR A 75 6.12 16.80 -9.57
N ILE A 76 7.43 16.97 -9.40
CA ILE A 76 8.31 15.98 -8.75
C ILE A 76 7.87 15.74 -7.29
N GLY A 77 7.56 16.81 -6.57
CA GLY A 77 7.07 16.77 -5.21
C GLY A 77 5.79 15.96 -5.09
N TYR A 78 4.79 16.28 -5.92
CA TYR A 78 3.52 15.56 -5.94
C TYR A 78 3.70 14.06 -6.20
N ILE A 79 4.47 13.68 -7.22
CA ILE A 79 4.69 12.26 -7.56
C ILE A 79 5.43 11.54 -6.44
N THR A 80 6.50 12.14 -5.92
CA THR A 80 7.33 11.50 -4.89
C THR A 80 6.56 11.33 -3.59
N ILE A 81 5.85 12.37 -3.13
CA ILE A 81 5.01 12.31 -1.93
C ILE A 81 3.90 11.26 -2.11
N SER A 82 3.22 11.29 -3.26
CA SER A 82 2.15 10.34 -3.55
C SER A 82 2.65 8.91 -3.59
N LEU A 83 3.84 8.67 -4.16
CA LEU A 83 4.44 7.34 -4.18
C LEU A 83 4.75 6.85 -2.77
N LEU A 84 5.45 7.66 -1.97
CA LEU A 84 5.89 7.29 -0.62
C LEU A 84 4.73 7.09 0.36
N VAL A 85 3.62 7.80 0.18
CA VAL A 85 2.46 7.77 1.08
C VAL A 85 1.40 6.76 0.63
N CYS A 86 1.09 6.68 -0.66
CA CYS A 86 0.04 5.79 -1.17
C CYS A 86 0.50 4.34 -1.30
N VAL A 87 1.77 4.12 -1.66
CA VAL A 87 2.44 2.84 -1.42
C VAL A 87 3.09 3.01 -0.06
N PRO A 88 2.67 2.30 1.00
CA PRO A 88 2.82 2.73 2.39
C PRO A 88 4.24 2.63 2.95
N ILE A 89 5.21 3.24 2.27
CA ILE A 89 6.65 3.26 2.55
C ILE A 89 6.94 4.27 3.66
N VAL A 90 6.37 5.48 3.55
CA VAL A 90 6.45 6.51 4.59
C VAL A 90 5.04 6.74 5.11
N THR A 91 4.76 6.17 6.28
CA THR A 91 3.44 6.25 6.91
C THR A 91 3.52 6.35 8.42
N VAL A 92 2.43 6.80 9.04
CA VAL A 92 2.19 6.66 10.47
C VAL A 92 1.72 5.23 10.73
N GLY A 93 2.61 4.39 11.25
CA GLY A 93 2.39 2.94 11.37
C GLY A 93 1.05 2.53 11.99
N PRO A 94 0.65 3.03 13.18
CA PRO A 94 -0.64 2.71 13.77
C PRO A 94 -1.83 3.06 12.88
N PHE A 95 -1.80 4.22 12.20
CA PHE A 95 -2.81 4.59 11.22
C PHE A 95 -2.84 3.58 10.06
N GLN A 96 -1.68 3.26 9.49
CA GLN A 96 -1.58 2.37 8.35
C GLN A 96 -2.07 0.94 8.67
N ALA A 97 -1.89 0.47 9.91
CA ALA A 97 -2.45 -0.80 10.36
C ALA A 97 -3.99 -0.82 10.35
N GLY A 98 -4.65 0.18 10.95
CA GLY A 98 -6.12 0.29 10.91
C GLY A 98 -6.65 0.47 9.49
N PHE A 99 -5.99 1.31 8.70
CA PHE A 99 -6.33 1.58 7.30
C PHE A 99 -6.27 0.31 6.44
N THR A 100 -5.16 -0.44 6.55
CA THR A 100 -4.95 -1.69 5.80
C THR A 100 -5.96 -2.76 6.21
N TYR A 101 -6.31 -2.86 7.50
CA TYR A 101 -7.30 -3.82 7.96
C TYR A 101 -8.67 -3.60 7.29
N ILE A 102 -9.13 -2.36 7.20
CA ILE A 102 -10.42 -2.03 6.57
C ILE A 102 -10.40 -2.34 5.08
N LEU A 103 -9.35 -1.91 4.37
CA LEU A 103 -9.23 -2.15 2.94
C LEU A 103 -9.09 -3.63 2.60
N ARG A 104 -8.39 -4.41 3.44
CA ARG A 104 -8.34 -5.87 3.32
C ARG A 104 -9.73 -6.48 3.47
N ASN A 105 -10.53 -6.03 4.44
CA ASN A 105 -11.89 -6.55 4.62
C ASN A 105 -12.79 -6.15 3.45
N PHE A 106 -12.69 -4.92 2.93
CA PHE A 106 -13.39 -4.52 1.71
C PHE A 106 -13.01 -5.39 0.51
N ALA A 107 -11.71 -5.65 0.33
CA ALA A 107 -11.22 -6.54 -0.73
C ALA A 107 -11.73 -7.99 -0.61
N ARG A 108 -12.17 -8.39 0.58
CA ARG A 108 -12.75 -9.71 0.89
C ARG A 108 -14.28 -9.72 0.87
N GLU A 109 -14.92 -8.60 0.51
CA GLU A 109 -16.38 -8.41 0.63
C GLU A 109 -16.89 -8.60 2.07
N GLU A 110 -16.02 -8.46 3.07
CA GLU A 110 -16.36 -8.57 4.48
C GLU A 110 -16.82 -7.22 5.02
N HIS A 111 -17.80 -7.27 5.94
CA HIS A 111 -18.27 -6.09 6.63
C HIS A 111 -17.15 -5.49 7.51
N ALA A 112 -16.96 -4.18 7.45
CA ALA A 112 -16.05 -3.44 8.32
C ALA A 112 -16.72 -2.14 8.79
N PHE A 113 -16.81 -1.96 10.10
CA PHE A 113 -17.23 -0.71 10.71
C PHE A 113 -16.04 0.24 10.76
N ILE A 114 -15.97 1.19 9.83
CA ILE A 114 -14.77 1.99 9.55
C ILE A 114 -14.13 2.55 10.81
N LEU A 115 -14.82 3.38 11.60
CA LEU A 115 -14.20 4.07 12.72
C LEU A 115 -13.86 3.13 13.89
N SER A 116 -14.77 2.24 14.28
CA SER A 116 -14.56 1.35 15.43
C SER A 116 -13.50 0.28 15.13
N ASP A 117 -13.53 -0.33 13.94
CA ASP A 117 -12.52 -1.29 13.51
C ASP A 117 -11.18 -0.62 13.28
N PHE A 118 -11.15 0.59 12.71
CA PHE A 118 -9.93 1.38 12.58
C PHE A 118 -9.25 1.56 13.94
N VAL A 119 -9.95 2.14 14.92
CA VAL A 119 -9.38 2.43 16.24
C VAL A 119 -8.93 1.14 16.94
N LYS A 120 -9.76 0.09 16.89
CA LYS A 120 -9.45 -1.21 17.50
C LYS A 120 -8.18 -1.81 16.91
N GLN A 121 -8.03 -1.81 15.59
CA GLN A 121 -6.91 -2.48 14.91
C GLN A 121 -5.63 -1.64 14.93
N SER A 122 -5.75 -0.31 14.86
CA SER A 122 -4.64 0.61 15.11
C SER A 122 -4.08 0.41 16.51
N LYS A 123 -4.96 0.32 17.54
CA LYS A 123 -4.55 0.05 18.93
C LYS A 123 -4.05 -1.37 19.16
N LYS A 124 -4.55 -2.37 18.44
CA LYS A 124 -4.06 -3.75 18.59
C LYS A 124 -2.62 -3.88 18.09
N ASN A 125 -2.29 -3.23 16.97
CA ASN A 125 -1.01 -3.41 16.28
C ASN A 125 -0.02 -2.25 16.49
N TRP A 126 -0.35 -1.27 17.34
CA TRP A 126 0.38 0.00 17.43
C TRP A 126 1.90 -0.14 17.63
N LYS A 127 2.36 -1.05 18.50
CA LYS A 127 3.81 -1.24 18.73
C LYS A 127 4.50 -1.79 17.50
N GLN A 128 3.90 -2.83 16.92
CA GLN A 128 4.46 -3.52 15.77
C GLN A 128 4.49 -2.60 14.55
N SER A 129 3.40 -1.89 14.30
CA SER A 129 3.30 -0.99 13.16
C SER A 129 4.15 0.27 13.32
N LEU A 130 4.32 0.78 14.55
CA LEU A 130 5.25 1.86 14.82
C LEU A 130 6.69 1.44 14.53
N MET A 131 7.10 0.23 14.96
CA MET A 131 8.42 -0.32 14.62
C MET A 131 8.64 -0.44 13.12
N VAL A 132 7.64 -0.94 12.38
CA VAL A 132 7.66 -0.99 10.91
C VAL A 132 7.88 0.40 10.33
N SER A 133 7.06 1.40 10.72
CA SER A 133 7.22 2.77 10.19
C SER A 133 8.58 3.41 10.50
N LEU A 134 9.19 3.12 11.65
CA LEU A 134 10.52 3.64 12.00
C LEU A 134 11.62 2.99 11.16
N ILE A 135 11.53 1.68 10.95
CA ILE A 135 12.45 0.93 10.07
C ILE A 135 12.31 1.46 8.64
N ASP A 136 11.08 1.65 8.16
CA ASP A 136 10.84 2.08 6.79
C ASP A 136 11.33 3.51 6.55
N ILE A 137 11.13 4.43 7.50
CA ILE A 137 11.69 5.79 7.42
C ILE A 137 13.23 5.74 7.36
N ALA A 138 13.87 4.91 8.18
CA ALA A 138 15.33 4.79 8.20
C ALA A 138 15.88 4.23 6.88
N ILE A 139 15.30 3.13 6.37
CA ILE A 139 15.70 2.53 5.09
C ILE A 139 15.46 3.51 3.93
N THR A 140 14.29 4.16 3.92
CA THR A 140 13.94 5.14 2.88
C THR A 140 14.90 6.32 2.90
N ALA A 141 15.28 6.83 4.06
CA ALA A 141 16.25 7.91 4.17
C ALA A 141 17.61 7.54 3.55
N VAL A 142 18.11 6.33 3.80
CA VAL A 142 19.35 5.81 3.22
C VAL A 142 19.23 5.68 1.70
N LEU A 143 18.19 5.01 1.22
CA LEU A 143 17.98 4.80 -0.23
C LEU A 143 17.85 6.11 -0.99
N LEU A 144 17.11 7.08 -0.47
CA LEU A 144 16.95 8.39 -1.11
C LEU A 144 18.24 9.22 -1.08
N TYR A 145 19.02 9.13 0.00
CA TYR A 145 20.34 9.75 0.08
C TYR A 145 21.29 9.15 -0.97
N GLU A 146 21.34 7.83 -1.09
CA GLU A 146 22.16 7.14 -2.10
C GLU A 146 21.72 7.49 -3.52
N LEU A 147 20.40 7.49 -3.81
CA LEU A 147 19.88 7.93 -5.10
C LEU A 147 20.30 9.36 -5.42
N ASN A 148 20.22 10.27 -4.46
CA ASN A 148 20.63 11.66 -4.67
C ASN A 148 22.13 11.78 -4.93
N PHE A 149 22.95 11.06 -4.17
CA PHE A 149 24.40 11.04 -4.30
C PHE A 149 24.86 10.48 -5.66
N PHE A 150 24.33 9.31 -6.05
CA PHE A 150 24.72 8.65 -7.29
C PHE A 150 24.09 9.29 -8.54
N ARG A 151 22.98 10.05 -8.41
CA ARG A 151 22.41 10.83 -9.51
C ARG A 151 23.39 11.84 -10.11
N ALA A 152 24.28 12.41 -9.30
CA ALA A 152 25.26 13.40 -9.75
C ALA A 152 26.50 12.76 -10.42
N GLN A 153 26.63 11.44 -10.40
CA GLN A 153 27.79 10.74 -10.95
C GLN A 153 27.63 10.50 -12.45
N THR A 154 28.68 10.78 -13.22
CA THR A 154 28.71 10.58 -14.69
C THR A 154 29.54 9.38 -15.11
N SER A 155 30.29 8.77 -14.18
CA SER A 155 31.06 7.56 -14.46
C SER A 155 30.14 6.37 -14.71
N ILE A 156 30.59 5.41 -15.53
CA ILE A 156 29.80 4.21 -15.82
C ILE A 156 29.48 3.39 -14.56
N ILE A 157 30.43 3.36 -13.61
CA ILE A 157 30.25 2.70 -12.31
C ILE A 157 29.20 3.46 -11.49
N GLY A 158 29.26 4.80 -11.46
CA GLY A 158 28.28 5.62 -10.74
C GLY A 158 26.86 5.43 -11.25
N ILE A 159 26.68 5.42 -12.58
CA ILE A 159 25.38 5.15 -13.23
C ILE A 159 24.90 3.73 -12.92
N ALA A 160 25.78 2.74 -12.96
CA ALA A 160 25.42 1.35 -12.62
C ALA A 160 24.92 1.24 -11.17
N VAL A 161 25.61 1.87 -10.22
CA VAL A 161 25.20 1.90 -8.81
C VAL A 161 23.88 2.64 -8.63
N TYR A 162 23.68 3.79 -9.30
CA TYR A 162 22.39 4.49 -9.30
C TYR A 162 21.23 3.59 -9.72
N CYS A 163 21.39 2.86 -10.82
CA CYS A 163 20.39 1.92 -11.31
C CYS A 163 20.12 0.76 -10.31
N LEU A 164 21.16 0.27 -9.63
CA LEU A 164 21.01 -0.76 -8.60
C LEU A 164 20.25 -0.25 -7.36
N VAL A 165 20.58 0.94 -6.87
CA VAL A 165 19.86 1.56 -5.73
C VAL A 165 18.39 1.84 -6.12
N LEU A 166 18.15 2.27 -7.37
CA LEU A 166 16.79 2.47 -7.87
C LEU A 166 16.00 1.15 -7.93
N LEU A 167 16.64 0.06 -8.37
CA LEU A 167 16.05 -1.27 -8.36
C LEU A 167 15.72 -1.71 -6.93
N GLU A 168 16.63 -1.50 -5.98
CA GLU A 168 16.42 -1.81 -4.56
C GLU A 168 15.24 -1.01 -3.98
N PHE A 169 15.16 0.29 -4.26
CA PHE A 169 14.05 1.13 -3.84
C PHE A 169 12.71 0.65 -4.42
N VAL A 170 12.66 0.32 -5.71
CA VAL A 170 11.45 -0.24 -6.34
C VAL A 170 11.08 -1.58 -5.71
N PHE A 171 12.05 -2.45 -5.48
CA PHE A 171 11.82 -3.75 -4.85
C PHE A 171 11.28 -3.59 -3.41
N PHE A 172 11.87 -2.68 -2.63
CA PHE A 172 11.42 -2.32 -1.29
C PHE A 172 10.00 -1.74 -1.29
N SER A 173 9.69 -0.90 -2.29
CA SER A 173 8.34 -0.36 -2.51
C SER A 173 7.32 -1.47 -2.81
N ILE A 174 7.71 -2.47 -3.61
CA ILE A 174 6.83 -3.63 -3.89
C ILE A 174 6.60 -4.48 -2.63
N MET A 175 7.59 -4.64 -1.75
CA MET A 175 7.39 -5.34 -0.47
C MET A 175 6.28 -4.70 0.39
N HIS A 176 6.11 -3.38 0.33
CA HIS A 176 5.06 -2.65 1.05
C HIS A 176 3.64 -3.00 0.62
N MET A 177 3.48 -3.66 -0.53
CA MET A 177 2.20 -4.25 -0.90
C MET A 177 1.74 -5.34 0.08
N TYR A 178 2.68 -5.96 0.80
CA TYR A 178 2.44 -7.11 1.67
C TYR A 178 2.62 -6.81 3.16
N ILE A 179 3.59 -5.97 3.54
CA ILE A 179 4.01 -5.77 4.94
C ILE A 179 2.82 -5.51 5.87
N TYR A 180 2.07 -4.44 5.61
CA TYR A 180 0.94 -4.07 6.48
C TYR A 180 -0.20 -5.09 6.40
N GLN A 181 -0.44 -5.70 5.23
CA GLN A 181 -1.51 -6.68 5.08
C GLN A 181 -1.21 -7.97 5.85
N ILE A 182 0.02 -8.47 5.80
CA ILE A 182 0.46 -9.63 6.58
C ILE A 182 0.35 -9.30 8.07
N MET A 183 0.89 -8.15 8.50
CA MET A 183 0.90 -7.72 9.90
C MET A 183 -0.49 -7.71 10.53
N VAL A 184 -1.52 -7.24 9.82
CA VAL A 184 -2.89 -7.18 10.37
C VAL A 184 -3.67 -8.49 10.22
N THR A 185 -3.11 -9.47 9.50
CA THR A 185 -3.77 -10.76 9.20
C THR A 185 -3.20 -11.90 10.02
N ILE A 186 -1.90 -11.95 10.21
CA ILE A 186 -1.18 -13.05 10.84
C ILE A 186 -0.33 -12.50 11.98
N ASN A 187 -0.38 -13.15 13.14
CA ASN A 187 0.44 -12.78 14.30
C ASN A 187 1.89 -13.24 14.06
N LEU A 188 2.69 -12.39 13.43
CA LEU A 188 4.11 -12.60 13.17
C LEU A 188 4.94 -11.51 13.85
N THR A 189 6.22 -11.78 14.12
CA THR A 189 7.17 -10.73 14.53
C THR A 189 7.49 -9.80 13.36
N VAL A 190 7.97 -8.57 13.63
CA VAL A 190 8.34 -7.59 12.58
C VAL A 190 9.30 -8.21 11.57
N LEU A 191 10.36 -8.89 12.03
CA LEU A 191 11.33 -9.55 11.15
C LEU A 191 10.69 -10.61 10.26
N GLN A 192 9.76 -11.41 10.81
CA GLN A 192 9.03 -12.39 10.02
C GLN A 192 8.11 -11.73 8.98
N VAL A 193 7.50 -10.58 9.29
CA VAL A 193 6.70 -9.83 8.31
C VAL A 193 7.56 -9.42 7.12
N TYR A 194 8.73 -8.80 7.33
CA TYR A 194 9.63 -8.42 6.23
C TYR A 194 10.14 -9.63 5.44
N LYS A 195 10.53 -10.72 6.12
CA LYS A 195 10.96 -11.95 5.44
C LYS A 195 9.88 -12.54 4.54
N ASN A 196 8.64 -12.62 5.04
CA ASN A 196 7.52 -13.12 4.24
C ASN A 196 7.15 -12.16 3.10
N ALA A 197 7.15 -10.85 3.34
CA ALA A 197 6.92 -9.85 2.29
C ALA A 197 7.99 -9.95 1.19
N PHE A 198 9.26 -10.12 1.54
CA PHE A 198 10.36 -10.32 0.61
C PHE A 198 10.14 -11.55 -0.27
N ILE A 199 9.81 -12.69 0.34
CA ILE A 199 9.54 -13.95 -0.36
C ILE A 199 8.34 -13.80 -1.31
N LEU A 200 7.24 -13.20 -0.85
CA LEU A 200 6.05 -12.99 -1.69
C LEU A 200 6.31 -12.04 -2.86
N THR A 201 7.16 -11.02 -2.65
CA THR A 201 7.62 -10.11 -3.70
C THR A 201 8.33 -10.89 -4.81
N ILE A 202 9.21 -11.83 -4.46
CA ILE A 202 9.94 -12.66 -5.43
C ILE A 202 9.02 -13.67 -6.13
N ILE A 203 8.24 -14.43 -5.36
CA ILE A 203 7.38 -15.51 -5.91
C ILE A 203 6.37 -14.96 -6.91
N ASN A 204 5.84 -13.75 -6.68
CA ASN A 204 4.85 -13.13 -7.55
C ASN A 204 5.39 -11.91 -8.32
N PHE A 205 6.71 -11.84 -8.53
CA PHE A 205 7.40 -10.65 -9.04
C PHE A 205 6.71 -9.99 -10.24
N ILE A 206 6.42 -10.75 -11.30
CA ILE A 206 5.80 -10.22 -12.52
C ILE A 206 4.44 -9.56 -12.21
N LYS A 207 3.57 -10.24 -11.44
CA LYS A 207 2.25 -9.71 -11.11
C LYS A 207 2.36 -8.48 -10.21
N ASN A 208 3.27 -8.52 -9.24
CA ASN A 208 3.51 -7.42 -8.31
C ASN A 208 4.02 -6.19 -9.05
N PHE A 209 4.94 -6.38 -9.99
CA PHE A 209 5.49 -5.32 -10.81
C PHE A 209 4.41 -4.64 -11.67
N PHE A 210 3.52 -5.41 -12.32
CA PHE A 210 2.41 -4.81 -13.08
C PHE A 210 1.40 -4.06 -12.20
N VAL A 211 1.10 -4.56 -10.99
CA VAL A 211 0.21 -3.84 -10.06
C VAL A 211 0.89 -2.59 -9.52
N TYR A 212 2.20 -2.63 -9.27
CA TYR A 212 2.99 -1.46 -8.89
C TYR A 212 2.99 -0.40 -10.01
N LEU A 213 3.18 -0.81 -11.27
CA LEU A 213 3.07 0.07 -12.44
C LEU A 213 1.67 0.65 -12.60
N LEU A 214 0.62 -0.14 -12.32
CA LEU A 214 -0.76 0.38 -12.31
C LEU A 214 -0.91 1.49 -11.25
N CYS A 215 -0.42 1.28 -10.03
CA CYS A 215 -0.47 2.29 -8.97
C CYS A 215 0.32 3.55 -9.35
N LEU A 216 1.53 3.38 -9.90
CA LEU A 216 2.35 4.49 -10.39
C LEU A 216 1.69 5.23 -11.55
N GLY A 217 1.08 4.51 -12.48
CA GLY A 217 0.32 5.08 -13.60
C GLY A 217 -0.87 5.92 -13.13
N LEU A 218 -1.59 5.49 -12.08
CA LEU A 218 -2.66 6.29 -11.47
C LEU A 218 -2.12 7.56 -10.82
N ILE A 219 -0.99 7.50 -10.11
CA ILE A 219 -0.34 8.68 -9.53
C ILE A 219 0.08 9.66 -10.63
N ILE A 220 0.71 9.16 -11.69
CA ILE A 220 1.13 9.99 -12.84
C ILE A 220 -0.07 10.61 -13.53
N LEU A 221 -1.13 9.83 -13.79
CA LEU A 221 -2.37 10.33 -14.41
C LEU A 221 -2.97 11.49 -13.61
N LEU A 222 -2.99 11.39 -12.29
CA LEU A 222 -3.48 12.45 -11.40
C LEU A 222 -2.55 13.68 -11.41
N SER A 223 -1.25 13.48 -11.62
CA SER A 223 -0.28 14.58 -11.70
C SER A 223 -0.33 15.40 -13.00
N ILE A 224 -0.95 14.90 -14.08
CA ILE A 224 -1.03 15.60 -15.38
C ILE A 224 -1.66 16.99 -15.25
N PHE A 225 -2.71 17.09 -14.42
CA PHE A 225 -3.35 18.36 -14.11
C PHE A 225 -3.38 18.56 -12.60
N LEU A 226 -2.38 19.28 -12.09
CA LEU A 226 -2.07 19.38 -10.66
C LEU A 226 -3.27 19.76 -9.76
N PRO A 227 -4.17 20.70 -10.12
CA PRO A 227 -5.35 20.98 -9.31
C PRO A 227 -6.28 19.76 -9.15
N VAL A 228 -6.52 19.00 -10.22
CA VAL A 228 -7.27 17.74 -10.16
C VAL A 228 -6.47 16.67 -9.41
N GLY A 229 -5.15 16.65 -9.56
CA GLY A 229 -4.28 15.76 -8.81
C GLY A 229 -4.35 15.97 -7.30
N ILE A 230 -4.38 17.23 -6.84
CA ILE A 230 -4.52 17.58 -5.42
C ILE A 230 -5.88 17.15 -4.88
N LEU A 231 -6.97 17.39 -5.63
CA LEU A 231 -8.29 16.93 -5.24
C LEU A 231 -8.37 15.40 -5.23
N GLY A 232 -7.83 14.74 -6.27
CA GLY A 232 -7.72 13.29 -6.34
C GLY A 232 -6.90 12.71 -5.19
N PHE A 233 -5.82 13.38 -4.78
CA PHE A 233 -5.03 13.01 -3.61
C PHE A 233 -5.84 13.13 -2.33
N ALA A 234 -6.53 14.26 -2.13
CA ALA A 234 -7.31 14.56 -0.95
C ALA A 234 -8.53 13.63 -0.77
N PHE A 235 -9.19 13.21 -1.85
CA PHE A 235 -10.44 12.46 -1.78
C PHE A 235 -10.34 10.98 -2.14
N LEU A 236 -9.34 10.53 -2.88
CA LEU A 236 -9.39 9.19 -3.49
C LEU A 236 -8.07 8.40 -3.51
N SER A 237 -6.92 9.06 -3.67
CA SER A 237 -5.69 8.38 -4.11
C SER A 237 -5.19 7.29 -3.17
N SER A 238 -4.99 7.59 -1.89
CA SER A 238 -4.43 6.63 -0.93
C SER A 238 -5.37 5.46 -0.71
N ALA A 239 -6.68 5.71 -0.59
CA ALA A 239 -7.67 4.64 -0.37
C ALA A 239 -7.84 3.75 -1.61
N THR A 240 -7.85 4.32 -2.81
CA THR A 240 -7.94 3.56 -4.06
C THR A 240 -6.69 2.73 -4.31
N ILE A 241 -5.50 3.31 -4.18
CA ILE A 241 -4.23 2.59 -4.32
C ILE A 241 -4.13 1.50 -3.24
N GLY A 242 -4.47 1.82 -1.99
CA GLY A 242 -4.51 0.85 -0.91
C GLY A 242 -5.49 -0.30 -1.16
N LEU A 243 -6.65 -0.04 -1.77
CA LEU A 243 -7.63 -1.08 -2.11
C LEU A 243 -7.10 -2.00 -3.22
N ILE A 244 -6.50 -1.42 -4.27
CA ILE A 244 -5.85 -2.18 -5.36
C ILE A 244 -4.77 -3.10 -4.77
N ILE A 245 -3.89 -2.54 -3.94
CA ILE A 245 -2.82 -3.28 -3.26
C ILE A 245 -3.38 -4.42 -2.43
N ASN A 246 -4.34 -4.15 -1.54
CA ASN A 246 -4.91 -5.17 -0.65
C ASN A 246 -5.66 -6.26 -1.42
N TYR A 247 -6.40 -5.90 -2.48
CA TYR A 247 -7.10 -6.85 -3.33
C TYR A 247 -6.15 -7.80 -4.06
N HIS A 248 -5.05 -7.28 -4.58
CA HIS A 248 -3.99 -8.09 -5.19
C HIS A 248 -3.29 -8.96 -4.15
N ALA A 249 -2.74 -8.34 -3.11
CA ALA A 249 -1.89 -9.00 -2.13
C ALA A 249 -2.64 -10.07 -1.32
N HIS A 250 -3.95 -9.91 -1.11
CA HIS A 250 -4.79 -10.92 -0.46
C HIS A 250 -4.70 -12.28 -1.14
N THR A 251 -4.64 -12.30 -2.48
CA THR A 251 -4.59 -13.55 -3.24
C THR A 251 -3.30 -14.33 -2.93
N ALA A 252 -2.17 -13.63 -2.83
CA ALA A 252 -0.88 -14.24 -2.52
C ALA A 252 -0.78 -14.61 -1.04
N VAL A 253 -1.20 -13.73 -0.13
CA VAL A 253 -1.21 -13.99 1.32
C VAL A 253 -2.06 -15.22 1.64
N LYS A 254 -3.28 -15.31 1.08
CA LYS A 254 -4.13 -16.49 1.27
C LYS A 254 -3.46 -17.77 0.76
N LYS A 255 -2.94 -17.74 -0.47
CA LYS A 255 -2.35 -18.92 -1.12
C LYS A 255 -1.10 -19.45 -0.38
N TYR A 256 -0.21 -18.57 0.07
CA TYR A 256 1.11 -18.99 0.55
C TYR A 256 1.25 -18.98 2.08
N LEU A 257 0.43 -18.20 2.79
CA LEU A 257 0.57 -18.04 4.25
C LEU A 257 -0.62 -18.58 5.06
N ILE A 258 -1.80 -18.70 4.46
CA ILE A 258 -3.01 -19.17 5.16
C ILE A 258 -3.34 -20.61 4.76
N ASP A 259 -3.48 -20.89 3.46
CA ASP A 259 -3.93 -22.19 2.93
C ASP A 259 -2.89 -22.79 1.93
N PRO A 260 -1.68 -23.17 2.38
CA PRO A 260 -0.60 -23.61 1.48
C PRO A 260 -0.85 -24.97 0.80
N THR A 261 -1.86 -25.73 1.21
CA THR A 261 -2.06 -27.14 0.80
C THR A 261 -2.95 -27.35 -0.43
N ASN A 262 -3.47 -26.28 -1.07
CA ASN A 262 -4.28 -26.38 -2.30
C ASN A 262 -3.44 -26.01 -3.53
N THR A 263 -2.51 -26.89 -3.89
CA THR A 263 -1.78 -26.88 -5.17
C THR A 263 -2.33 -27.92 -6.12
#